data_AF-A0A3D9SWE1-F1
#
_entry.id   AF-A0A3D9SWE1-F1
#
_cell.length_a   1.000
_cell.length_b   1.000
_cell.length_c   1.000
_cell.angle_alpha   90.00
_cell.angle_beta   90.00
_cell.angle_gamma   90.00
#
_symmetry.space_group_name_H-M   'P 1'
#
loop_
_entity.id
_entity.type
_entity.pdbx_description
1 polymer ?
#
loop_
_entity_poly.entity_id
_entity_poly.type
_entity_poly.pdbx_seq_one_letter_code
_entity_poly.pdbx_strand_id
1 'polypeptide(L)'
;MNRHLRCISATPSARDRRDASEIVDGAIERRRFHDDGTLADTRWNGWRLDAAHQQFVLESDDGHITYAVDLLRCDQSAAVLDAVTQAAVRDWSPRFDGARVVAGLVFAFDDVIGLQANVCGWGVDQVLSGLRIRERIYEFVRRFEGGARS
;
A
#
# COMPACT_ATOMS: atom_id res chain seq x y z
N MET A 1 18.87 -54.44 21.34
CA MET A 1 19.91 -53.96 20.40
C MET A 1 19.87 -52.44 20.39
N ASN A 2 20.86 -51.82 21.04
CA ASN A 2 21.07 -50.36 21.05
C ASN A 2 21.55 -49.89 19.68
N ARG A 3 20.95 -48.82 19.13
CA ARG A 3 21.58 -48.02 18.08
C ARG A 3 21.82 -46.61 18.61
N HIS A 4 23.11 -46.30 18.66
CA HIS A 4 23.69 -45.02 19.05
C HIS A 4 23.18 -43.84 18.21
N LEU A 5 23.01 -42.73 18.90
CA LEU A 5 22.98 -41.36 18.38
C LEU A 5 24.20 -41.07 17.49
N ARG A 6 23.98 -40.34 16.39
CA ARG A 6 24.98 -39.42 15.84
C ARG A 6 24.31 -38.06 15.64
N CYS A 7 24.66 -37.13 16.51
CA CYS A 7 24.45 -35.69 16.30
C CYS A 7 25.31 -35.27 15.11
N ILE A 8 24.69 -34.75 14.06
CA ILE A 8 25.38 -34.02 13.00
C ILE A 8 25.30 -32.55 13.38
N SER A 9 26.35 -32.06 14.05
CA SER A 9 26.60 -30.62 14.18
C SER A 9 27.02 -30.11 12.80
N ALA A 10 26.05 -29.63 12.02
CA ALA A 10 26.34 -28.90 10.79
C ALA A 10 26.69 -27.45 11.17
N THR A 11 27.98 -27.14 11.17
CA THR A 11 28.45 -25.75 11.14
C THR A 11 27.92 -25.11 9.86
N PRO A 12 27.23 -23.95 9.92
CA PRO A 12 26.74 -23.30 8.72
C PRO A 12 27.92 -22.90 7.84
N SER A 13 27.91 -23.45 6.62
CA SER A 13 28.85 -23.14 5.55
C SER A 13 28.77 -21.66 5.20
N ALA A 14 29.93 -21.04 4.95
CA ALA A 14 30.11 -19.62 4.59
C ALA A 14 29.44 -19.17 3.28
N ARG A 15 28.52 -19.96 2.72
CA ARG A 15 27.69 -19.66 1.54
C ARG A 15 26.31 -19.10 1.88
N ASP A 16 25.95 -19.00 3.17
CA ASP A 16 24.64 -18.53 3.63
C ASP A 16 24.66 -17.07 4.11
N ARG A 17 25.52 -16.25 3.48
CA ARG A 17 25.43 -14.79 3.51
C ARG A 17 24.87 -14.34 2.17
N ARG A 18 23.59 -14.60 1.90
CA ARG A 18 22.89 -13.69 0.99
C ARG A 18 22.80 -12.38 1.74
N ASP A 19 23.42 -11.36 1.16
CA ASP A 19 23.67 -10.07 1.75
C ASP A 19 22.39 -9.49 2.32
N ALA A 20 22.44 -9.13 3.61
CA ALA A 20 21.39 -8.33 4.22
C ALA A 20 21.14 -7.02 3.46
N SER A 21 22.11 -6.55 2.65
CA SER A 21 21.92 -5.37 1.80
C SER A 21 20.93 -5.59 0.64
N GLU A 22 20.83 -6.79 0.06
CA GLU A 22 19.87 -7.09 -1.02
C GLU A 22 18.41 -7.07 -0.49
N ILE A 23 18.22 -7.49 0.75
CA ILE A 23 16.92 -7.47 1.43
C ILE A 23 16.52 -6.03 1.81
N VAL A 24 17.50 -5.18 2.13
CA VAL A 24 17.29 -3.76 2.48
C VAL A 24 17.08 -2.91 1.21
N ASP A 25 17.82 -3.14 0.13
CA ASP A 25 17.60 -2.49 -1.18
C ASP A 25 16.20 -2.78 -1.72
N GLY A 26 15.75 -4.04 -1.62
CA GLY A 26 14.39 -4.43 -2.01
C GLY A 26 13.28 -3.92 -1.08
N ALA A 27 13.59 -3.34 0.09
CA ALA A 27 12.61 -2.69 0.96
C ALA A 27 12.55 -1.17 0.71
N ILE A 28 13.68 -0.55 0.38
CA ILE A 28 13.78 0.85 -0.02
C ILE A 28 13.13 1.09 -1.40
N GLU A 29 13.20 0.12 -2.32
CA GLU A 29 12.49 0.23 -3.61
C GLU A 29 10.96 0.18 -3.50
N ARG A 30 10.41 -0.38 -2.41
CA ARG A 30 8.95 -0.58 -2.28
C ARG A 30 8.18 0.71 -2.06
N ARG A 31 8.84 1.76 -1.58
CA ARG A 31 8.21 3.00 -1.09
C ARG A 31 8.99 4.21 -1.60
N ARG A 32 8.35 5.04 -2.43
CA ARG A 32 9.00 6.21 -3.04
C ARG A 32 8.22 7.49 -2.75
N PHE A 33 8.98 8.55 -2.44
CA PHE A 33 8.50 9.92 -2.48
C PHE A 33 8.82 10.49 -3.87
N HIS A 34 7.86 11.14 -4.50
CA HIS A 34 8.02 11.77 -5.81
C HIS A 34 8.21 13.28 -5.68
N ASP A 35 8.89 13.91 -6.65
CA ASP A 35 9.19 15.34 -6.61
C ASP A 35 7.92 16.23 -6.59
N ASP A 36 6.78 15.69 -7.03
CA ASP A 36 5.47 16.31 -7.00
C ASP A 36 4.77 16.24 -5.63
N GLY A 37 5.40 15.62 -4.62
CA GLY A 37 4.84 15.45 -3.28
C GLY A 37 3.95 14.21 -3.12
N THR A 38 3.85 13.35 -4.13
CA THR A 38 3.09 12.10 -4.04
C THR A 38 3.89 10.97 -3.40
N LEU A 39 3.19 10.06 -2.74
CA LEU A 39 3.75 8.87 -2.10
C LEU A 39 3.28 7.61 -2.83
N ALA A 40 4.20 6.76 -3.25
CA ALA A 40 3.88 5.49 -3.90
C ALA A 40 4.39 4.30 -3.08
N ASP A 41 3.61 3.22 -3.05
CA ASP A 41 4.07 1.90 -2.64
C ASP A 41 3.87 0.92 -3.81
N THR A 42 4.87 0.08 -4.10
CA THR A 42 4.80 -0.92 -5.19
C THR A 42 3.61 -1.87 -5.05
N ARG A 43 3.13 -2.12 -3.82
CA ARG A 43 1.93 -2.94 -3.55
C ARG A 43 0.66 -2.26 -4.04
N TRP A 44 0.67 -0.94 -4.21
CA TRP A 44 -0.47 -0.16 -4.65
C TRP A 44 -0.65 -0.18 -6.17
N ASN A 45 0.15 -0.96 -6.92
CA ASN A 45 -0.03 -1.22 -8.36
C ASN A 45 -0.29 0.05 -9.21
N GLY A 46 0.51 1.10 -8.99
CA GLY A 46 0.44 2.36 -9.74
C GLY A 46 -0.31 3.48 -9.04
N TRP A 47 -1.09 3.17 -8.00
CA TRP A 47 -1.70 4.20 -7.18
C TRP A 47 -0.66 4.93 -6.32
N ARG A 48 -0.90 6.22 -6.14
CA ARG A 48 -0.11 7.10 -5.28
C ARG A 48 -1.03 7.92 -4.39
N LEU A 49 -0.54 8.31 -3.23
CA LEU A 49 -1.21 9.23 -2.34
C LEU A 49 -0.70 10.65 -2.64
N ASP A 50 -1.60 11.49 -3.13
CA ASP A 50 -1.46 12.94 -3.13
C ASP A 50 -1.96 13.47 -1.78
N ALA A 51 -1.04 13.65 -0.84
CA ALA A 51 -1.37 14.08 0.52
C ALA A 51 -1.84 15.55 0.58
N ALA A 52 -1.41 16.38 -0.37
CA ALA A 52 -1.78 17.79 -0.43
C ALA A 52 -3.26 17.95 -0.82
N HIS A 53 -3.70 17.18 -1.83
CA HIS A 53 -5.09 17.19 -2.29
C HIS A 53 -5.98 16.15 -1.61
N GLN A 54 -5.40 15.28 -0.77
CA GLN A 54 -6.10 14.21 -0.04
C GLN A 54 -6.76 13.21 -1.00
N GLN A 55 -6.00 12.78 -2.01
CA GLN A 55 -6.48 11.89 -3.06
C GLN A 55 -5.57 10.68 -3.23
N PHE A 56 -6.14 9.56 -3.63
CA PHE A 56 -5.37 8.56 -4.37
C PHE A 56 -5.40 8.92 -5.85
N VAL A 57 -4.24 8.94 -6.49
CA VAL A 57 -4.10 9.21 -7.92
C VAL A 57 -3.48 8.00 -8.61
N LEU A 58 -4.01 7.67 -9.78
CA LEU A 58 -3.45 6.67 -10.68
C LEU A 58 -2.90 7.40 -11.90
N GLU A 59 -1.59 7.31 -12.10
CA GLU A 59 -0.89 7.93 -13.23
C GLU A 59 -0.64 6.91 -14.34
N SER A 60 -0.66 7.37 -15.59
CA SER A 60 -0.13 6.64 -16.73
C SER A 60 1.39 6.78 -16.83
N ASP A 61 2.01 5.94 -17.66
CA ASP A 61 3.47 5.91 -17.85
C ASP A 61 4.07 7.25 -18.32
N ASP A 62 3.25 8.12 -18.93
CA ASP A 62 3.61 9.46 -19.38
C ASP A 62 3.43 10.55 -18.30
N GLY A 63 3.05 10.15 -17.08
CA GLY A 63 2.88 11.04 -15.93
C GLY A 63 1.53 11.75 -15.88
N HIS A 64 0.58 11.41 -16.74
CA HIS A 64 -0.77 11.98 -16.67
C HIS A 64 -1.66 11.24 -15.64
N ILE A 65 -2.37 12.01 -14.81
CA ILE A 65 -3.36 11.45 -13.90
C ILE A 65 -4.52 10.88 -14.73
N THR A 66 -4.65 9.56 -14.73
CA THR A 66 -5.70 8.83 -15.44
C THR A 66 -6.96 8.74 -14.59
N TYR A 67 -6.81 8.63 -13.26
CA TYR A 67 -7.93 8.55 -12.35
C TYR A 67 -7.54 9.05 -10.95
N ALA A 68 -8.51 9.58 -10.22
CA ALA A 68 -8.32 10.05 -8.85
C ALA A 68 -9.52 9.70 -7.97
N VAL A 69 -9.24 9.38 -6.71
CA VAL A 69 -10.21 9.07 -5.67
C VAL A 69 -10.02 10.05 -4.53
N ASP A 70 -11.05 10.88 -4.29
CA ASP A 70 -11.07 11.83 -3.18
C ASP A 70 -11.33 11.09 -1.86
N LEU A 71 -10.33 11.11 -0.97
CA LEU A 71 -10.39 10.40 0.31
C LEU A 71 -11.41 11.01 1.25
N LEU A 72 -11.68 12.32 1.17
CA LEU A 72 -12.68 12.96 2.02
C LEU A 72 -14.11 12.53 1.70
N ARG A 73 -14.34 12.02 0.50
CA ARG A 73 -15.63 11.45 0.08
C ARG A 73 -15.78 9.98 0.48
N CYS A 74 -14.71 9.36 0.97
CA CYS A 74 -14.68 7.96 1.38
C CYS A 74 -14.84 7.83 2.91
N ASP A 75 -15.89 8.46 3.45
CA ASP A 75 -16.14 8.57 4.89
C ASP A 75 -16.83 7.36 5.52
N GLN A 76 -17.28 6.41 4.71
CA GLN A 76 -18.03 5.23 5.16
C GLN A 76 -17.77 4.03 4.23
N SER A 77 -18.16 2.83 4.64
CA SER A 77 -17.85 1.60 3.90
C SER A 77 -18.47 1.57 2.52
N ALA A 78 -19.69 2.12 2.39
CA ALA A 78 -20.36 2.21 1.11
C ALA A 78 -19.62 3.11 0.12
N ALA A 79 -19.08 4.25 0.59
CA ALA A 79 -18.35 5.18 -0.27
C ALA A 79 -16.98 4.62 -0.72
N VAL A 80 -16.27 3.93 0.19
CA VAL A 80 -15.05 3.19 -0.18
C VAL A 80 -15.37 2.11 -1.22
N LEU A 81 -16.41 1.31 -0.98
CA LEU A 81 -16.80 0.23 -1.90
C LEU A 81 -17.24 0.79 -3.25
N ASP A 82 -17.94 1.93 -3.28
CA ASP A 82 -18.30 2.63 -4.51
C ASP A 82 -17.04 3.05 -5.29
N ALA A 83 -16.04 3.66 -4.64
CA ALA A 83 -14.77 4.00 -5.29
C ALA A 83 -14.06 2.77 -5.88
N VAL A 84 -14.02 1.66 -5.15
CA VAL A 84 -13.45 0.38 -5.62
C VAL A 84 -14.25 -0.18 -6.79
N THR A 85 -15.57 -0.13 -6.74
CA THR A 85 -16.45 -0.63 -7.79
C THR A 85 -16.33 0.21 -9.05
N GLN A 86 -16.28 1.55 -8.91
CA GLN A 86 -16.02 2.47 -10.03
C GLN A 86 -14.68 2.18 -10.70
N ALA A 87 -13.64 1.86 -9.92
CA ALA A 87 -12.37 1.44 -10.48
C ALA A 87 -12.48 0.09 -11.20
N ALA A 88 -13.28 -0.85 -10.69
CA ALA A 88 -13.44 -2.19 -11.29
C ALA A 88 -14.22 -2.20 -12.60
N VAL A 89 -15.18 -1.29 -12.78
CA VAL A 89 -16.02 -1.23 -14.00
C VAL A 89 -15.42 -0.36 -15.11
N ARG A 90 -14.27 0.28 -14.87
CA ARG A 90 -13.58 1.05 -15.89
C ARG A 90 -12.86 0.14 -16.87
N ASP A 91 -12.97 0.50 -18.15
CA ASP A 91 -12.14 -0.07 -19.19
C ASP A 91 -10.76 0.59 -19.13
N TRP A 92 -9.87 -0.03 -18.35
CA TRP A 92 -8.49 0.42 -18.27
C TRP A 92 -7.78 0.10 -19.58
N SER A 93 -6.86 0.99 -19.98
CA SER A 93 -5.97 0.71 -21.11
C SER A 93 -5.37 -0.71 -20.96
N PRO A 94 -5.18 -1.48 -22.05
CA PRO A 94 -4.61 -2.83 -21.98
C PRO A 94 -3.26 -2.95 -21.26
N ARG A 95 -2.59 -1.81 -21.04
CA ARG A 95 -1.35 -1.70 -20.26
C ARG A 95 -1.57 -1.82 -18.75
N PHE A 96 -2.77 -1.51 -18.27
CA PHE A 96 -3.20 -1.75 -16.91
C PHE A 96 -3.96 -3.06 -16.85
N ASP A 97 -3.48 -3.97 -16.01
CA ASP A 97 -4.32 -5.08 -15.56
C ASP A 97 -5.35 -4.52 -14.57
N GLY A 98 -6.62 -4.43 -15.00
CA GLY A 98 -7.69 -3.87 -14.18
C GLY A 98 -7.84 -4.56 -12.81
N ALA A 99 -7.57 -5.86 -12.71
CA ALA A 99 -7.60 -6.56 -11.43
C ALA A 99 -6.49 -6.07 -10.50
N ARG A 100 -5.31 -5.77 -11.03
CA ARG A 100 -4.20 -5.19 -10.27
C ARG A 100 -4.48 -3.76 -9.84
N VAL A 101 -5.12 -2.95 -10.70
CA VAL A 101 -5.55 -1.59 -10.34
C VAL A 101 -6.50 -1.62 -9.15
N VAL A 102 -7.51 -2.50 -9.19
CA VAL A 102 -8.47 -2.67 -8.10
C VAL A 102 -7.79 -3.18 -6.82
N ALA A 103 -6.94 -4.20 -6.91
CA ALA A 103 -6.20 -4.72 -5.76
C ALA A 103 -5.28 -3.64 -5.16
N GLY A 104 -4.60 -2.86 -6.00
CA GLY A 104 -3.76 -1.75 -5.59
C GLY A 104 -4.52 -0.68 -4.80
N LEU A 105 -5.73 -0.33 -5.26
CA LEU A 105 -6.59 0.63 -4.56
C LEU A 105 -7.01 0.12 -3.18
N VAL A 106 -7.37 -1.17 -3.07
CA VAL A 106 -7.72 -1.79 -1.78
C VAL A 106 -6.53 -1.75 -0.81
N PHE A 107 -5.32 -2.07 -1.28
CA PHE A 107 -4.11 -1.99 -0.46
C PHE A 107 -3.78 -0.55 -0.06
N ALA A 108 -3.97 0.43 -0.95
CA ALA A 108 -3.78 1.84 -0.63
C ALA A 108 -4.74 2.31 0.47
N PHE A 109 -6.02 1.96 0.36
CA PHE A 109 -7.00 2.24 1.40
C PHE A 109 -6.66 1.59 2.74
N ASP A 110 -6.27 0.32 2.74
CA ASP A 110 -5.92 -0.36 4.00
C ASP A 110 -4.65 0.23 4.64
N ASP A 111 -3.63 0.56 3.85
CA ASP A 111 -2.39 1.13 4.37
C ASP A 111 -2.57 2.56 4.95
N VAL A 112 -3.41 3.40 4.33
CA VAL A 112 -3.63 4.79 4.73
C VAL A 112 -4.78 4.94 5.73
N ILE A 113 -5.93 4.36 5.42
CA ILE A 113 -7.13 4.49 6.26
C ILE A 113 -7.17 3.38 7.31
N GLY A 114 -6.82 2.15 6.96
CA GLY A 114 -7.00 0.97 7.81
C GLY A 114 -8.46 0.54 7.80
N LEU A 115 -8.89 -0.09 6.72
CA LEU A 115 -10.30 -0.29 6.37
C LEU A 115 -11.07 -1.06 7.43
N GLN A 116 -10.51 -2.19 7.89
CA GLN A 116 -11.18 -3.04 8.88
C GLN A 116 -11.38 -2.32 10.22
N ALA A 117 -10.41 -1.49 10.63
CA ALA A 117 -10.44 -0.86 11.94
C ALA A 117 -11.33 0.39 11.98
N ASN A 118 -11.48 1.10 10.86
CA ASN A 118 -12.07 2.44 10.87
C ASN A 118 -13.32 2.60 10.00
N VAL A 119 -13.55 1.71 9.03
CA VAL A 119 -14.64 1.84 8.05
C VAL A 119 -15.57 0.62 8.08
N CYS A 120 -15.03 -0.59 8.17
CA CYS A 120 -15.80 -1.84 8.08
C CYS A 120 -15.31 -2.85 9.14
N GLY A 121 -15.65 -2.57 10.39
CA GLY A 121 -15.33 -3.47 11.51
C GLY A 121 -16.41 -4.53 11.67
N TRP A 122 -16.10 -5.79 11.37
CA TRP A 122 -17.03 -6.92 11.52
C TRP A 122 -18.36 -6.75 10.74
N GLY A 123 -18.31 -6.07 9.60
CA GLY A 123 -19.49 -5.80 8.78
C GLY A 123 -20.39 -4.69 9.32
N VAL A 124 -19.97 -3.98 10.38
CA VAL A 124 -20.64 -2.78 10.87
C VAL A 124 -19.96 -1.57 10.24
N ASP A 125 -20.77 -0.77 9.53
CA ASP A 125 -20.32 0.49 8.95
C ASP A 125 -19.90 1.48 10.05
N GLN A 126 -18.80 2.16 9.80
CA GLN A 126 -18.27 3.20 10.67
C GLN A 126 -18.03 4.46 9.86
N VAL A 127 -18.48 5.59 10.39
CA VAL A 127 -18.31 6.89 9.74
C VAL A 127 -17.04 7.55 10.25
N LEU A 128 -16.11 7.78 9.33
CA LEU A 128 -14.86 8.50 9.50
C LEU A 128 -15.07 9.98 9.17
N SER A 129 -14.94 10.86 10.16
CA SER A 129 -14.98 12.29 9.88
C SER A 129 -13.82 12.71 8.97
N GLY A 130 -14.03 13.76 8.16
CA GLY A 130 -12.96 14.31 7.32
C GLY A 130 -11.71 14.74 8.12
N LEU A 131 -11.87 15.18 9.37
CA LEU A 131 -10.74 15.44 10.27
C LEU A 131 -9.95 14.15 10.55
N ARG A 132 -10.65 13.07 10.89
CA ARG A 132 -10.00 11.79 11.18
C ARG A 132 -9.32 11.22 9.95
N ILE A 133 -9.90 11.35 8.75
CA ILE A 133 -9.26 10.97 7.48
C ILE A 133 -7.94 11.72 7.30
N ARG A 134 -7.92 13.03 7.54
CA ARG A 134 -6.69 13.85 7.45
C ARG A 134 -5.64 13.44 8.47
N GLU A 135 -6.04 13.15 9.70
CA GLU A 135 -5.12 12.62 10.72
C GLU A 135 -4.48 11.31 10.27
N ARG A 136 -5.26 10.41 9.65
CA ARG A 136 -4.75 9.13 9.13
C ARG A 136 -3.77 9.33 7.98
N ILE A 137 -4.08 10.24 7.04
CA ILE A 137 -3.15 10.64 5.98
C ILE A 137 -1.85 11.18 6.59
N TYR A 138 -1.95 12.12 7.54
CA TYR A 138 -0.79 12.71 8.21
C TYR A 138 0.05 11.66 8.96
N GLU A 139 -0.59 10.76 9.70
CA GLU A 139 0.06 9.65 10.39
C GLU A 139 0.79 8.73 9.39
N PHE A 140 0.16 8.43 8.26
CA PHE A 140 0.75 7.64 7.19
C PHE A 140 1.99 8.32 6.62
N VAL A 141 1.90 9.59 6.21
CA VAL A 141 3.02 10.37 5.66
C VAL A 141 4.17 10.41 6.67
N ARG A 142 3.89 10.75 7.93
CA ARG A 142 4.92 10.83 8.97
C ARG A 142 5.61 9.49 9.21
N ARG A 143 4.86 8.37 9.19
CA ARG A 143 5.42 7.02 9.30
C ARG A 143 6.30 6.69 8.09
N PHE A 144 5.85 7.09 6.90
CA PHE A 144 6.58 6.89 5.65
C PHE A 144 7.92 7.64 5.65
N GLU A 145 7.91 8.92 6.04
CA GLU A 145 9.12 9.74 6.20
C GLU A 145 10.06 9.20 7.29
N GLY A 146 9.51 8.73 8.40
CA GLY A 146 10.29 8.16 9.50
C GLY A 146 10.99 6.85 9.14
N GLY A 147 10.36 6.02 8.29
CA GLY A 147 10.94 4.77 7.79
C GLY A 147 11.93 4.94 6.64
N ALA A 148 11.90 6.07 5.93
CA ALA A 148 12.89 6.39 4.89
C ALA A 148 14.24 6.87 5.48
N ARG A 149 14.31 7.14 6.78
CA ARG A 149 15.50 7.66 7.49
C ARG A 149 16.15 6.64 8.44
N SER A 150 15.62 5.43 8.55
CA SER A 150 16.11 4.34 9.42
C SER A 150 16.79 3.26 8.61
#